data_AF-A0A357LMX9-F1
#
_entry.id   AF-A0A357LMX9-F1
#
_cell.length_a   1.000
_cell.length_b   1.000
_cell.length_c   1.000
_cell.angle_alpha   90.00
_cell.angle_beta   90.00
_cell.angle_gamma   90.00
#
_symmetry.space_group_name_H-M   'P 1'
#
loop_
_entity.id
_entity.type
_entity.pdbx_description
1 polymer ?
#
loop_
_entity_poly.entity_id
_entity_poly.type
_entity_poly.pdbx_seq_one_letter_code
_entity_poly.pdbx_strand_id
1 'polypeptide(L)'
;MGHDMDETAKAEITERILKTVADLSPKATFRSMYGGTVIEMRAADPKTRVVGVFAYTKYVSVEFTKGIILDDPHKVLEGAGKVRRHIKLHSLNDIVTKDCLTLLKQALKSPV
;
A
#
# COMPACT_ATOMS: atom_id res chain seq x y z
N MET A 1 -26.65 -1.72 5.06
CA MET A 1 -25.78 -2.00 6.23
C MET A 1 -24.43 -2.46 5.69
N GLY A 2 -23.37 -1.66 5.80
CA GLY A 2 -22.04 -2.10 5.37
C GLY A 2 -21.36 -2.77 6.56
N HIS A 3 -21.07 -4.06 6.47
CA HIS A 3 -20.40 -4.79 7.54
C HIS A 3 -18.97 -4.25 7.73
N ASP A 4 -18.54 -4.13 8.99
CA ASP A 4 -17.15 -3.86 9.34
C ASP A 4 -16.26 -5.01 8.82
N MET A 5 -15.06 -4.67 8.39
CA MET A 5 -14.06 -5.65 8.04
C MET A 5 -13.43 -6.17 9.34
N ASP A 6 -13.49 -7.48 9.54
CA ASP A 6 -12.90 -8.18 10.68
C ASP A 6 -11.45 -7.74 10.97
N GLU A 7 -11.11 -7.60 12.25
CA GLU A 7 -9.78 -7.13 12.68
C GLU A 7 -8.66 -8.10 12.31
N THR A 8 -8.91 -9.41 12.39
CA THR A 8 -7.95 -10.43 11.94
C THR A 8 -7.73 -10.30 10.43
N ALA A 9 -8.79 -10.14 9.65
CA ALA A 9 -8.66 -9.95 8.20
C ALA A 9 -7.88 -8.67 7.83
N LYS A 10 -8.09 -7.55 8.56
CA LYS A 10 -7.30 -6.32 8.39
C LYS A 10 -5.83 -6.54 8.72
N ALA A 11 -5.53 -7.28 9.80
CA ALA A 11 -4.17 -7.61 10.20
C ALA A 11 -3.48 -8.50 9.17
N GLU A 12 -4.16 -9.55 8.67
CA GLU A 12 -3.63 -10.46 7.66
C GLU A 12 -3.30 -9.74 6.34
N ILE A 13 -4.20 -8.88 5.85
CA ILE A 13 -3.90 -8.07 4.65
C ILE A 13 -2.68 -7.20 4.89
N THR A 14 -2.65 -6.49 6.02
CA THR A 14 -1.53 -5.60 6.36
C THR A 14 -0.22 -6.37 6.40
N GLU A 15 -0.15 -7.48 7.14
CA GLU A 15 1.04 -8.33 7.23
C GLU A 15 1.47 -8.83 5.84
N ARG A 16 0.53 -9.29 5.02
CA ARG A 16 0.82 -9.79 3.67
C ARG A 16 1.44 -8.71 2.78
N ILE A 17 0.94 -7.48 2.84
CA ILE A 17 1.50 -6.35 2.10
C ILE A 17 2.91 -6.01 2.62
N LEU A 18 3.09 -5.92 3.95
CA LEU A 18 4.39 -5.59 4.54
C LEU A 18 5.46 -6.65 4.21
N LYS A 19 5.11 -7.93 4.32
CA LYS A 19 5.99 -9.05 3.94
C LYS A 19 6.37 -8.99 2.46
N THR A 20 5.42 -8.66 1.59
CA THR A 20 5.66 -8.50 0.15
C THR A 20 6.64 -7.35 -0.13
N VAL A 21 6.48 -6.22 0.56
CA VAL A 21 7.40 -5.08 0.43
C VAL A 21 8.81 -5.45 0.90
N ALA A 22 8.93 -6.16 2.02
CA ALA A 22 10.22 -6.62 2.55
C ALA A 22 10.94 -7.57 1.59
N ASP A 23 10.20 -8.48 0.94
CA ASP A 23 10.72 -9.39 -0.08
C ASP A 23 11.19 -8.64 -1.34
N LEU A 24 10.38 -7.68 -1.82
CA LEU A 24 10.70 -6.91 -3.01
C LEU A 24 11.87 -5.93 -2.81
N SER A 25 12.09 -5.43 -1.59
CA SER A 25 13.13 -4.46 -1.29
C SER A 25 13.67 -4.60 0.14
N PRO A 26 14.86 -5.17 0.34
CA PRO A 26 15.50 -5.24 1.66
C PRO A 26 15.94 -3.88 2.21
N LYS A 27 15.90 -2.82 1.37
CA LYS A 27 16.18 -1.43 1.78
C LYS A 27 14.95 -0.72 2.37
N ALA A 28 13.76 -1.29 2.18
CA ALA A 28 12.54 -0.72 2.70
C ALA A 28 12.58 -0.71 4.23
N THR A 29 12.23 0.43 4.82
CA THR A 29 12.09 0.60 6.26
C THR A 29 10.63 0.86 6.58
N PHE A 30 10.17 0.31 7.70
CA PHE A 30 8.77 0.31 8.10
C PHE A 30 8.61 1.16 9.35
N ARG A 31 7.75 2.18 9.29
CA ARG A 31 7.55 3.11 10.39
C ARG A 31 6.07 3.26 10.72
N SER A 32 5.71 2.96 11.96
CA SER A 32 4.35 3.15 12.46
C SER A 32 4.07 4.65 12.60
N MET A 33 3.16 5.18 11.77
CA MET A 33 2.77 6.59 11.76
C MET A 33 1.30 6.72 11.37
N TYR A 34 0.62 7.72 11.95
CA TYR A 34 -0.78 8.07 11.62
C TYR A 34 -1.78 6.90 11.76
N GLY A 35 -1.52 5.96 12.67
CA GLY A 35 -2.36 4.77 12.84
C GLY A 35 -2.16 3.68 11.78
N GLY A 36 -1.11 3.76 10.97
CA GLY A 36 -0.72 2.72 10.01
C GLY A 36 0.78 2.59 9.86
N THR A 37 1.23 1.96 8.77
CA THR A 37 2.65 1.76 8.46
C THR A 37 3.03 2.55 7.22
N VAL A 38 4.04 3.40 7.34
CA VAL A 38 4.66 4.10 6.22
C VAL A 38 5.97 3.42 5.86
N ILE A 39 6.19 3.25 4.56
CA ILE A 39 7.38 2.59 4.00
C ILE A 39 8.29 3.66 3.38
N GLU A 40 9.51 3.72 3.89
CA GLU A 40 10.57 4.66 3.50
C GLU A 40 11.75 3.87 2.92
N MET A 41 12.30 4.27 1.77
CA MET A 41 13.46 3.59 1.15
C MET A 41 14.78 3.89 1.84
N ARG A 42 14.81 4.86 2.77
CA ARG A 42 15.90 5.15 3.68
C ARG A 42 15.36 5.42 5.07
N ALA A 43 16.03 4.85 6.08
CA ALA A 43 15.62 4.99 7.47
C ALA A 43 15.51 6.47 7.88
N ALA A 44 14.36 6.84 8.44
CA ALA A 44 14.07 8.18 8.96
C ALA A 44 14.19 9.31 7.91
N ASP A 45 14.09 9.01 6.61
CA ASP A 45 14.06 10.01 5.55
C ASP A 45 12.66 10.11 4.92
N PRO A 46 11.82 11.08 5.34
CA PRO A 46 10.45 11.21 4.87
C PRO A 46 10.34 11.54 3.37
N LYS A 47 11.43 12.02 2.75
CA LYS A 47 11.47 12.24 1.30
C LYS A 47 11.48 10.94 0.50
N THR A 48 11.83 9.83 1.14
CA THR A 48 11.90 8.50 0.53
C THR A 48 10.65 7.65 0.74
N ARG A 49 9.55 8.26 1.20
CA ARG A 49 8.26 7.59 1.36
C ARG A 49 7.71 7.19 0.01
N VAL A 50 7.48 5.89 -0.16
CA VAL A 50 6.98 5.32 -1.42
C VAL A 50 5.58 4.76 -1.26
N VAL A 51 5.30 4.11 -0.14
CA VAL A 51 4.04 3.40 0.13
C VAL A 51 3.60 3.67 1.58
N GLY A 52 2.30 3.73 1.82
CA GLY A 52 1.71 3.66 3.15
C GLY A 52 0.59 2.62 3.21
N VAL A 53 0.41 1.96 4.34
CA VAL A 53 -0.61 0.93 4.56
C VAL A 53 -1.41 1.29 5.79
N PHE A 54 -2.72 1.49 5.62
CA PHE A 54 -3.61 1.99 6.68
C PHE A 54 -4.88 1.14 6.75
N ALA A 55 -5.19 0.60 7.92
CA ALA A 55 -6.41 -0.15 8.16
C ALA A 55 -7.56 0.80 8.50
N TYR A 56 -8.63 0.73 7.71
CA TYR A 56 -9.89 1.42 7.95
C TYR A 56 -10.97 0.41 8.34
N THR A 57 -12.08 0.89 8.90
CA THR A 57 -13.27 0.10 9.27
C THR A 57 -13.68 -0.94 8.20
N LYS A 58 -13.62 -0.59 6.91
CA LYS A 58 -14.16 -1.45 5.83
C LYS A 58 -13.12 -2.04 4.87
N TYR A 59 -11.85 -1.65 5.00
CA TYR A 59 -10.79 -2.01 4.05
C TYR A 59 -9.42 -1.65 4.59
N VAL A 60 -8.38 -2.26 4.03
CA VAL A 60 -7.01 -1.77 4.15
C VAL A 60 -6.67 -0.93 2.91
N SER A 61 -6.16 0.28 3.12
CA SER A 61 -5.70 1.16 2.05
C SER A 61 -4.21 1.01 1.86
N VAL A 62 -3.77 0.74 0.62
CA VAL A 62 -2.36 0.83 0.23
C VAL A 62 -2.20 2.09 -0.61
N GLU A 63 -1.47 3.06 -0.09
CA GLU A 63 -1.33 4.39 -0.67
C GLU A 63 0.06 4.56 -1.29
N PHE A 64 0.10 4.94 -2.57
CA PHE A 64 1.33 5.15 -3.33
C PHE A 64 1.64 6.64 -3.46
N THR A 65 2.81 7.08 -2.97
CA THR A 65 3.21 8.50 -3.00
C THR A 65 3.20 9.06 -4.43
N LYS A 66 3.77 8.30 -5.38
CA LYS A 66 3.81 8.60 -6.82
C LYS A 66 2.87 7.67 -7.59
N GLY A 67 1.61 7.61 -7.18
CA GLY A 67 0.62 6.70 -7.74
C GLY A 67 0.22 6.99 -9.20
N ILE A 68 0.27 8.25 -9.64
CA ILE A 68 -0.13 8.65 -11.01
C ILE A 68 0.80 8.14 -12.12
N ILE A 69 2.02 7.72 -11.78
CA ILE A 69 3.01 7.20 -12.74
C ILE A 69 3.04 5.68 -12.79
N LEU A 70 2.20 5.01 -11.97
CA LEU A 70 2.10 3.56 -11.97
C LEU A 70 1.25 3.14 -13.16
N ASP A 71 1.71 2.10 -13.86
CA ASP A 71 0.91 1.40 -14.85
C ASP A 71 -0.19 0.62 -14.12
N ASP A 72 -1.43 1.04 -14.34
CA ASP A 72 -2.65 0.50 -13.73
C ASP A 72 -3.64 0.05 -14.82
N PRO A 73 -3.34 -1.05 -15.54
CA PRO A 73 -4.18 -1.52 -16.64
C PRO A 73 -5.58 -1.95 -16.19
N HIS A 74 -5.70 -2.36 -14.92
CA HIS A 74 -6.95 -2.78 -14.31
C HIS A 74 -7.77 -1.62 -13.74
N LYS A 75 -7.24 -0.38 -13.76
CA LYS A 75 -7.89 0.83 -13.26
C LYS A 75 -8.36 0.68 -11.80
N VAL A 76 -7.55 0.03 -10.98
CA VAL A 76 -7.86 -0.24 -9.56
C VAL A 76 -7.39 0.86 -8.63
N LEU A 77 -6.54 1.77 -9.12
CA LEU A 77 -6.06 2.92 -8.36
C LEU A 77 -7.12 4.01 -8.25
N GLU A 78 -7.41 4.39 -7.02
CA GLU A 78 -8.34 5.44 -6.65
C GLU A 78 -7.61 6.71 -6.17
N GLY A 79 -8.38 7.79 -6.06
CA GLY A 79 -7.93 9.10 -5.59
C GLY A 79 -7.89 10.13 -6.71
N ALA A 80 -8.16 11.39 -6.34
CA ALA A 80 -8.18 12.54 -7.27
C ALA A 80 -7.05 13.56 -6.98
N GLY A 81 -6.10 13.20 -6.11
CA GLY A 81 -4.96 14.06 -5.80
C GLY A 81 -4.03 14.26 -7.01
N LYS A 82 -3.14 15.25 -6.91
CA LYS A 82 -2.18 15.61 -7.98
C LYS A 82 -1.17 14.51 -8.31
N VAL A 83 -0.78 13.69 -7.33
CA VAL A 83 0.32 12.73 -7.47
C VAL A 83 0.00 11.38 -6.81
N ARG A 84 -0.64 11.41 -5.64
CA ARG A 84 -0.96 10.22 -4.85
C ARG A 84 -2.14 9.45 -5.45
N ARG A 85 -2.03 8.13 -5.45
CA ARG A 85 -3.14 7.20 -5.66
C ARG A 85 -3.15 6.15 -4.56
N HIS A 86 -4.28 5.49 -4.34
CA HIS A 86 -4.40 4.40 -3.39
C HIS A 86 -5.26 3.27 -3.95
N ILE A 87 -5.09 2.08 -3.40
CA ILE A 87 -5.96 0.94 -3.66
C ILE A 87 -6.61 0.52 -2.36
N LYS A 88 -7.92 0.26 -2.38
CA LYS A 88 -8.65 -0.32 -1.25
C LYS A 88 -8.71 -1.83 -1.38
N LEU A 89 -8.31 -2.54 -0.33
CA LEU A 89 -8.36 -3.99 -0.23
C LEU A 89 -9.46 -4.35 0.79
N HIS A 90 -10.56 -4.90 0.30
CA HIS A 90 -11.70 -5.34 1.11
C HIS A 90 -11.56 -6.80 1.54
N SER A 91 -10.65 -7.55 0.92
CA SER A 91 -10.37 -8.96 1.25
C SER A 91 -8.95 -9.33 0.84
N LEU A 92 -8.40 -10.41 1.41
CA LEU A 92 -7.08 -10.94 1.03
C LEU A 92 -6.97 -11.23 -0.47
N ASN A 93 -8.06 -11.67 -1.09
CA ASN A 93 -8.11 -11.96 -2.51
C ASN A 93 -7.85 -10.72 -3.40
N ASP A 94 -8.17 -9.51 -2.90
CA ASP A 94 -7.92 -8.26 -3.64
C ASP A 94 -6.43 -8.03 -3.92
N ILE A 95 -5.54 -8.58 -3.08
CA ILE A 95 -4.09 -8.48 -3.31
C ILE A 95 -3.71 -9.11 -4.66
N VAL A 96 -4.41 -10.19 -5.03
CA VAL A 96 -4.19 -10.92 -6.28
C VAL A 96 -5.05 -10.35 -7.40
N THR A 97 -6.36 -10.19 -7.20
CA THR A 97 -7.28 -9.79 -8.27
C THR A 97 -7.07 -8.35 -8.75
N LYS A 98 -6.50 -7.49 -7.90
CA LYS A 98 -6.14 -6.12 -8.26
C LYS A 98 -4.66 -5.94 -8.60
N ASP A 99 -3.94 -7.05 -8.78
CA ASP A 99 -2.52 -7.08 -9.14
C ASP A 99 -1.64 -6.18 -8.25
N CYS A 100 -1.93 -6.15 -6.94
CA CYS A 100 -1.31 -5.22 -6.00
C CYS A 100 0.20 -5.42 -5.90
N LEU A 101 0.68 -6.65 -6.14
CA LEU A 101 2.10 -6.99 -6.19
C LEU A 101 2.85 -6.17 -7.26
N THR A 102 2.28 -6.05 -8.46
CA THR A 102 2.90 -5.31 -9.56
C THR A 102 2.97 -3.82 -9.25
N LEU A 103 1.91 -3.25 -8.68
CA LEU A 103 1.88 -1.85 -8.24
C LEU A 103 2.94 -1.57 -7.16
N LEU A 104 3.08 -2.45 -6.16
CA LEU A 104 4.12 -2.34 -5.13
C LEU A 104 5.52 -2.41 -5.75
N LYS A 105 5.75 -3.34 -6.67
CA LYS A 105 7.05 -3.48 -7.38
C LYS A 105 7.40 -2.22 -8.17
N GLN A 106 6.43 -1.61 -8.84
CA GLN A 106 6.63 -0.34 -9.55
C GLN A 106 6.95 0.80 -8.57
N ALA A 107 6.19 0.93 -7.48
CA ALA A 107 6.37 1.98 -6.50
C ALA A 107 7.75 1.93 -5.80
N LEU A 108 8.25 0.73 -5.51
CA LEU A 108 9.57 0.51 -4.89
C LEU A 108 10.74 0.77 -5.84
N LYS A 109 10.52 0.67 -7.16
CA LYS A 109 11.52 0.98 -8.19
C LYS A 109 11.50 2.43 -8.63
N SER A 110 10.42 3.15 -8.37
CA SER A 110 10.32 4.56 -8.72
C SER A 110 11.44 5.34 -8.00
N PRO A 111 12.17 6.23 -8.71
CA PRO A 111 13.11 7.11 -8.05
C PRO A 111 12.36 7.91 -6.98
N VAL A 112 12.87 7.89 -5.75
CA VAL A 112 12.39 8.75 -4.65
C VAL A 112 12.91 10.16 -4.87
#